data_AF-A0A395M473-F1
#
_entry.id   AF-A0A395M473-F1
#
_cell.length_a   1.000
_cell.length_b   1.000
_cell.length_c   1.000
_cell.angle_alpha   90.00
_cell.angle_beta   90.00
_cell.angle_gamma   90.00
#
_symmetry.space_group_name_H-M   'P 1'
#
loop_
_entity.id
_entity.type
_entity.pdbx_description
1 polymer ?
#
loop_
_entity_poly.entity_id
_entity_poly.type
_entity_poly.pdbx_seq_one_letter_code
_entity_poly.pdbx_strand_id
1 'polypeptide(L)'
;MQKLLFFLLILGLSGLLGCGPSKEQLQTLEELKKLASEAASTHETFMKAHQKEDEDHKRMEQRYDSLKAAGKSTPAMDSMVAAHKALLSQHETVMNAQMEKLKSFDEVVKKYTAKIGELAEMKKALEQMKKDVEEMKAAHEKMMQEHAQIDADHKKFDEMAAAAAQTQTQAAAKGKK
;
A
#
# COMPACT_ATOMS: atom_id res chain seq x y z
N MET A 1 -29.27 17.34 -68.34
CA MET A 1 -28.83 16.06 -67.76
C MET A 1 -27.47 16.09 -67.07
N GLN A 2 -26.60 17.09 -67.30
CA GLN A 2 -25.22 17.10 -66.77
C GLN A 2 -25.04 17.81 -65.41
N LYS A 3 -26.07 18.49 -64.91
CA LYS A 3 -26.01 19.26 -63.65
C LYS A 3 -26.62 18.55 -62.43
N LEU A 4 -27.34 17.44 -62.62
CA LEU A 4 -27.89 16.64 -61.51
C LEU A 4 -26.92 15.59 -60.96
N LEU A 5 -25.87 15.23 -61.72
CA LEU A 5 -24.89 14.22 -61.30
C LEU A 5 -23.84 14.76 -60.30
N PHE A 6 -23.69 16.09 -60.19
CA PHE A 6 -22.74 16.69 -59.24
C PHE A 6 -23.29 16.84 -57.82
N PHE A 7 -24.62 16.93 -57.66
CA PHE A 7 -25.23 17.08 -56.32
C PHE A 7 -25.35 15.76 -55.56
N LEU A 8 -25.38 14.62 -56.25
CA LEU A 8 -25.39 13.30 -55.61
C LEU A 8 -23.99 12.77 -55.26
N LEU A 9 -22.91 13.36 -55.81
CA LEU A 9 -21.54 12.97 -55.49
C LEU A 9 -21.00 13.68 -54.23
N ILE A 10 -21.58 14.82 -53.84
CA ILE A 10 -21.11 15.63 -52.71
C ILE A 10 -21.82 15.23 -51.39
N LEU A 11 -23.01 14.64 -51.44
CA LEU A 11 -23.73 14.16 -50.25
C LEU A 11 -23.29 12.77 -49.75
N GLY A 12 -22.42 12.07 -50.49
CA GLY A 12 -21.91 10.74 -50.11
C GLY A 12 -20.62 10.76 -49.28
N LEU A 13 -19.98 11.92 -49.12
CA LEU A 13 -18.67 12.05 -48.46
C LEU A 13 -18.73 12.60 -47.03
N SER A 14 -19.92 12.83 -46.48
CA SER A 14 -20.10 13.38 -45.12
C SER A 14 -20.18 12.30 -44.03
N GLY A 15 -20.14 11.01 -44.40
CA GLY A 15 -20.27 9.87 -43.47
C GLY A 15 -18.96 9.33 -42.92
N LEU A 16 -17.81 9.89 -43.31
CA LEU A 16 -16.50 9.51 -42.80
C LEU A 16 -15.94 10.72 -42.06
N LEU A 17 -15.31 10.46 -40.90
CA LEU A 17 -14.63 11.42 -40.01
C LEU A 17 -15.47 11.89 -38.80
N GLY A 18 -15.97 10.90 -38.06
CA GLY A 18 -16.33 11.04 -36.66
C GLY A 18 -16.24 9.71 -35.92
N CYS A 19 -15.19 8.91 -36.16
CA CYS A 19 -14.95 7.69 -35.35
C CYS A 19 -14.54 8.12 -33.95
N GLY A 20 -15.52 8.43 -33.10
CA GLY A 20 -15.32 8.54 -31.67
C GLY A 20 -14.91 7.20 -31.05
N PRO A 21 -14.51 7.21 -29.77
CA PRO A 21 -14.21 5.99 -29.03
C PRO A 21 -15.33 4.95 -29.15
N SER A 22 -14.96 3.69 -29.32
CA SER A 22 -15.92 2.60 -29.23
C SER A 22 -16.49 2.49 -27.81
N LYS A 23 -17.67 1.89 -27.69
CA LYS A 23 -18.27 1.59 -26.39
C LYS A 23 -17.34 0.77 -25.49
N GLU A 24 -16.62 -0.20 -26.07
CA GLU A 24 -15.68 -1.05 -25.32
C GLU A 24 -14.46 -0.25 -24.82
N GLN A 25 -13.96 0.71 -25.59
CA GLN A 25 -12.87 1.58 -25.15
C GLN A 25 -13.29 2.45 -23.97
N LEU A 26 -14.51 3.02 -24.02
CA LEU A 26 -15.06 3.81 -22.93
C LEU A 26 -15.28 2.97 -21.67
N GLN A 27 -15.80 1.75 -21.81
CA GLN A 27 -15.96 0.82 -20.68
C GLN A 27 -14.62 0.44 -20.06
N THR A 28 -13.61 0.12 -20.88
CA THR A 28 -12.28 -0.24 -20.38
C THR A 28 -11.62 0.94 -19.66
N LEU A 29 -11.80 2.17 -20.16
CA LEU A 29 -11.32 3.37 -19.47
C LEU A 29 -12.00 3.55 -18.10
N GLU A 30 -13.30 3.29 -18.02
CA GLU A 30 -14.03 3.39 -16.76
C GLU A 30 -13.56 2.33 -15.75
N GLU A 31 -13.31 1.10 -16.21
CA GLU A 31 -12.74 0.04 -15.38
C GLU A 31 -11.34 0.40 -14.86
N LEU A 32 -10.48 0.99 -15.71
CA LEU A 32 -9.16 1.48 -15.30
C LEU A 32 -9.27 2.56 -14.21
N LYS A 33 -10.16 3.55 -14.39
CA LYS A 33 -10.42 4.62 -13.41
C LYS A 33 -10.92 4.07 -12.10
N LYS A 34 -11.91 3.18 -12.16
CA LYS A 34 -12.51 2.54 -10.99
C LYS A 34 -11.45 1.75 -10.23
N LEU A 35 -10.69 0.90 -10.91
CA LEU A 35 -9.66 0.07 -10.29
C LEU A 35 -8.55 0.92 -9.65
N ALA A 36 -8.09 1.98 -10.32
CA ALA A 36 -7.10 2.90 -9.76
C ALA A 36 -7.62 3.59 -8.49
N SER A 37 -8.87 4.06 -8.51
CA SER A 37 -9.52 4.71 -7.37
C SER A 37 -9.69 3.75 -6.18
N GLU A 38 -10.16 2.52 -6.44
CA GLU A 38 -10.30 1.48 -5.41
C GLU A 38 -8.95 1.07 -4.81
N ALA A 39 -7.93 0.92 -5.64
CA ALA A 39 -6.57 0.62 -5.20
C ALA A 39 -6.00 1.73 -4.31
N ALA A 40 -6.17 3.00 -4.71
CA ALA A 40 -5.72 4.15 -3.93
C ALA A 40 -6.45 4.23 -2.57
N SER A 41 -7.78 4.05 -2.57
CA SER A 41 -8.59 4.06 -1.34
C SER A 41 -8.23 2.92 -0.39
N THR A 42 -8.00 1.72 -0.93
CA THR A 42 -7.58 0.55 -0.14
C THR A 42 -6.21 0.80 0.47
N HIS A 43 -5.25 1.31 -0.31
CA HIS A 43 -3.93 1.63 0.17
C HIS A 43 -3.94 2.74 1.22
N GLU A 44 -4.75 3.79 1.05
CA GLU A 44 -4.90 4.85 2.07
C GLU A 44 -5.44 4.30 3.39
N THR A 45 -6.43 3.40 3.32
CA THR A 45 -6.98 2.74 4.52
C THR A 45 -5.92 1.90 5.22
N PHE A 46 -5.14 1.14 4.44
CA PHE A 46 -4.00 0.37 4.97
C PHE A 46 -2.96 1.29 5.64
N MET A 47 -2.58 2.40 5.00
CA MET A 47 -1.59 3.34 5.53
C MET A 47 -2.01 3.94 6.87
N LYS A 48 -3.31 4.22 7.06
CA LYS A 48 -3.82 4.69 8.36
C LYS A 48 -3.64 3.66 9.46
N ALA A 49 -3.89 2.38 9.16
CA ALA A 49 -3.65 1.29 10.10
C ALA A 49 -2.15 1.14 10.40
N HIS A 50 -1.32 1.13 9.36
CA HIS A 50 0.13 0.98 9.49
C HIS A 50 0.78 2.12 10.29
N GLN A 51 0.34 3.37 10.08
CA GLN A 51 0.85 4.52 10.85
C GLN A 51 0.59 4.37 12.36
N LYS A 52 -0.56 3.83 12.75
CA LYS A 52 -0.86 3.58 14.16
C LYS A 52 0.12 2.56 14.76
N GLU A 53 0.41 1.49 14.01
CA GLU A 53 1.34 0.44 14.45
C GLU A 53 2.78 0.96 14.55
N ASP A 54 3.21 1.82 13.63
CA ASP A 54 4.50 2.52 13.70
C ASP A 54 4.64 3.37 14.97
N GLU A 55 3.56 4.03 15.39
CA GLU A 55 3.56 4.83 16.63
C GLU A 55 3.64 3.94 17.87
N ASP A 56 2.93 2.81 17.89
CA ASP A 56 3.03 1.81 18.95
C ASP A 56 4.44 1.23 19.03
N HIS A 57 5.05 0.95 17.88
CA HIS A 57 6.41 0.46 17.82
C HIS A 57 7.42 1.49 18.38
N LYS A 58 7.33 2.76 17.97
CA LYS A 58 8.18 3.84 18.50
C LYS A 58 8.07 3.96 20.02
N ARG A 59 6.88 3.79 20.59
CA ARG A 59 6.69 3.79 22.06
C ARG A 59 7.40 2.61 22.71
N MET A 60 7.34 1.42 22.11
CA MET A 60 8.06 0.24 22.60
C MET A 60 9.58 0.45 22.54
N GLU A 61 10.11 0.96 21.42
CA GLU A 61 11.54 1.26 21.27
C GLU A 61 12.04 2.26 22.32
N GLN A 62 11.30 3.35 22.57
CA GLN A 62 11.67 4.33 23.59
C GLN A 62 11.74 3.72 25.00
N ARG A 63 10.81 2.81 25.32
CA ARG A 63 10.81 2.08 26.59
C ARG A 63 11.99 1.11 26.66
N TYR A 64 12.30 0.43 25.57
CA TYR A 64 13.48 -0.41 25.46
C TYR A 64 14.77 0.37 25.68
N ASP A 65 14.94 1.51 25.01
CA ASP A 65 16.14 2.34 25.15
C ASP A 65 16.31 2.81 26.60
N SER A 66 15.20 3.16 27.27
CA SER A 66 15.19 3.52 28.69
C SER A 66 15.62 2.36 29.59
N LEU A 67 15.12 1.14 29.34
CA LEU A 67 15.51 -0.06 30.07
C LEU A 67 16.98 -0.40 29.83
N LYS A 68 17.45 -0.30 28.59
CA LYS A 68 18.82 -0.57 28.19
C LYS A 68 19.80 0.40 28.85
N ALA A 69 19.49 1.70 28.83
CA ALA A 69 20.28 2.72 29.51
C ALA A 69 20.37 2.49 31.03
N ALA A 70 19.31 1.93 31.63
CA ALA A 70 19.29 1.54 33.04
C ALA A 70 19.99 0.20 33.33
N GLY A 71 20.55 -0.49 32.32
CA GLY A 71 21.15 -1.82 32.47
C GLY A 71 20.11 -2.93 32.76
N LYS A 72 18.86 -2.72 32.34
CA LYS A 72 17.71 -3.59 32.63
C LYS A 72 17.15 -4.30 31.39
N SER A 73 17.72 -4.08 30.21
CA SER A 73 17.33 -4.86 29.05
C SER A 73 17.80 -6.30 29.20
N THR A 74 17.06 -7.23 28.60
CA THR A 74 17.42 -8.64 28.52
C THR A 74 17.81 -9.01 27.09
N PRO A 75 18.59 -10.08 26.86
CA PRO A 75 18.89 -10.54 25.50
C PRO A 75 17.63 -10.82 24.66
N ALA A 76 16.54 -11.24 25.29
CA ALA A 76 15.26 -11.45 24.62
C ALA A 76 14.63 -10.14 24.12
N MET A 77 14.68 -9.07 24.93
CA MET A 77 14.24 -7.73 24.50
C MET A 77 15.12 -7.21 23.37
N ASP A 78 16.44 -7.34 23.49
CA ASP A 78 17.40 -6.90 22.47
C ASP A 78 17.12 -7.59 21.12
N SER A 79 16.89 -8.90 21.13
CA SER A 79 16.57 -9.69 19.94
C SER A 79 15.22 -9.31 19.33
N MET A 80 14.21 -9.04 20.16
CA MET A 80 12.88 -8.65 19.70
C MET A 80 12.92 -7.31 18.97
N VAL A 81 13.56 -6.29 19.57
CA VAL A 81 13.71 -4.96 18.96
C VAL A 81 14.51 -5.04 17.66
N ALA A 82 15.58 -5.85 17.62
CA ALA A 82 16.34 -6.04 16.39
C ALA A 82 15.50 -6.68 15.27
N ALA A 83 14.67 -7.67 15.60
CA ALA A 83 13.77 -8.31 14.63
C ALA A 83 12.72 -7.34 14.09
N HIS A 84 12.10 -6.54 14.97
CA HIS A 84 11.11 -5.55 14.56
C HIS A 84 11.72 -4.45 13.68
N LYS A 85 12.93 -3.95 13.99
CA LYS A 85 13.64 -2.98 13.13
C LYS A 85 13.88 -3.51 11.72
N ALA A 86 14.28 -4.76 11.61
CA ALA A 86 14.48 -5.41 10.31
C ALA A 86 13.14 -5.54 9.55
N LEU A 87 12.06 -5.85 10.26
CA LEU A 87 10.73 -5.98 9.68
C LEU A 87 10.17 -4.63 9.19
N LEU A 88 10.33 -3.56 9.98
CA LEU A 88 9.91 -2.21 9.58
C LEU A 88 10.64 -1.72 8.33
N SER A 89 11.94 -2.01 8.21
CA SER A 89 12.70 -1.68 6.99
C SER A 89 12.14 -2.42 5.75
N GLN A 90 11.68 -3.66 5.93
CA GLN A 90 10.99 -4.39 4.85
C GLN A 90 9.63 -3.77 4.53
N HIS A 91 8.88 -3.35 5.55
CA HIS A 91 7.60 -2.66 5.37
C HIS A 91 7.75 -1.38 4.56
N GLU A 92 8.71 -0.53 4.92
CA GLU A 92 9.01 0.72 4.19
C GLU A 92 9.35 0.45 2.73
N THR A 93 10.15 -0.59 2.45
CA THR A 93 10.50 -0.98 1.08
C THR A 93 9.26 -1.35 0.27
N VAL A 94 8.36 -2.14 0.85
CA VAL A 94 7.13 -2.55 0.18
C VAL A 94 6.19 -1.36 0.00
N MET A 95 6.05 -0.47 0.99
CA MET A 95 5.23 0.73 0.89
C MET A 95 5.69 1.65 -0.24
N ASN A 96 7.00 1.90 -0.34
CA ASN A 96 7.57 2.69 -1.42
C ASN A 96 7.28 2.07 -2.80
N ALA A 97 7.44 0.75 -2.94
CA ALA A 97 7.11 0.05 -4.18
C ALA A 97 5.62 0.17 -4.54
N GLN A 98 4.73 0.10 -3.55
CA GLN A 98 3.29 0.26 -3.75
C GLN A 98 2.89 1.68 -4.15
N MET A 99 3.53 2.70 -3.57
CA MET A 99 3.33 4.09 -3.97
C MET A 99 3.70 4.33 -5.44
N GLU A 100 4.80 3.74 -5.91
CA GLU A 100 5.18 3.80 -7.33
C GLU A 100 4.17 3.08 -8.24
N LYS A 101 3.59 1.95 -7.80
CA LYS A 101 2.50 1.29 -8.53
C LYS A 101 1.26 2.19 -8.65
N LEU A 102 0.85 2.84 -7.57
CA LEU A 102 -0.29 3.76 -7.58
C LEU A 102 -0.07 4.97 -8.48
N LYS A 103 1.15 5.51 -8.49
CA LYS A 103 1.53 6.59 -9.41
C LYS A 103 1.45 6.13 -10.87
N SER A 104 1.94 4.92 -11.16
CA SER A 104 1.81 4.31 -12.49
C SER A 104 0.35 4.14 -12.91
N PHE A 105 -0.55 3.74 -11.98
CA PHE A 105 -1.98 3.65 -12.27
C PHE A 105 -2.59 5.00 -12.65
N ASP A 106 -2.25 6.06 -11.91
CA ASP A 106 -2.68 7.43 -12.22
C ASP A 106 -2.16 7.90 -13.59
N GLU A 107 -0.90 7.59 -13.93
CA GLU A 107 -0.32 7.87 -15.25
C GLU A 107 -1.06 7.14 -16.38
N VAL A 108 -1.40 5.85 -16.19
CA VAL A 108 -2.19 5.06 -17.15
C VAL A 108 -3.59 5.65 -17.33
N VAL A 109 -4.26 6.02 -16.24
CA VAL A 109 -5.59 6.64 -16.29
C VAL A 109 -5.54 7.99 -17.00
N LYS A 110 -4.54 8.84 -16.69
CA LYS A 110 -4.33 10.13 -17.36
C LYS A 110 -4.08 9.96 -18.85
N LYS A 111 -3.20 9.02 -19.23
CA LYS A 111 -2.89 8.69 -20.63
C LYS A 111 -4.18 8.40 -21.41
N TYR A 112 -4.98 7.46 -20.92
CA TYR A 112 -6.18 7.01 -21.66
C TYR A 112 -7.39 7.92 -21.50
N THR A 113 -7.41 8.80 -20.51
CA THR A 113 -8.40 9.89 -20.41
C THR A 113 -8.11 11.00 -21.40
N ALA A 114 -6.84 11.41 -21.55
CA ALA A 114 -6.44 12.46 -22.50
C ALA A 114 -6.57 11.99 -23.96
N LYS A 115 -6.22 10.73 -24.21
CA LYS A 115 -6.35 10.10 -25.53
C LYS A 115 -6.72 8.65 -25.35
N ILE A 116 -7.95 8.30 -25.73
CA ILE A 116 -8.41 6.91 -25.79
C ILE A 116 -7.40 6.10 -26.62
N GLY A 117 -6.88 5.03 -26.01
CA GLY A 117 -5.88 4.16 -26.63
C GLY A 117 -6.51 3.08 -27.49
N GLU A 118 -5.66 2.30 -28.15
CA GLU A 118 -6.08 1.06 -28.81
C GLU A 118 -6.69 0.10 -27.78
N LEU A 119 -7.82 -0.51 -28.12
CA LEU A 119 -8.58 -1.35 -27.18
C LEU A 119 -7.72 -2.50 -26.61
N ALA A 120 -6.88 -3.11 -27.45
CA ALA A 120 -5.99 -4.20 -27.04
C ALA A 120 -4.94 -3.73 -26.01
N GLU A 121 -4.40 -2.53 -26.17
CA GLU A 121 -3.44 -1.95 -25.22
C GLU A 121 -4.11 -1.57 -23.91
N MET A 122 -5.32 -1.02 -23.97
CA MET A 122 -6.10 -0.67 -22.77
C MET A 122 -6.48 -1.92 -21.97
N LYS A 123 -6.94 -2.98 -22.63
CA LYS A 123 -7.23 -4.28 -21.98
C LYS A 123 -5.97 -4.87 -21.34
N LYS A 124 -4.82 -4.81 -22.02
CA LYS A 124 -3.54 -5.26 -21.44
C LYS A 124 -3.15 -4.46 -20.20
N ALA A 125 -3.29 -3.14 -20.25
CA ALA A 125 -3.00 -2.27 -19.11
C ALA A 125 -3.94 -2.60 -17.93
N LEU A 126 -5.23 -2.80 -18.20
CA LEU A 126 -6.21 -3.16 -17.19
C LEU A 126 -5.88 -4.50 -16.52
N GLU A 127 -5.55 -5.54 -17.28
CA GLU A 127 -5.19 -6.84 -16.72
C GLU A 127 -3.90 -6.77 -15.88
N GLN A 128 -2.92 -5.99 -16.32
CA GLN A 128 -1.71 -5.75 -15.53
C GLN A 128 -2.04 -5.03 -14.21
N MET A 129 -2.87 -3.98 -14.26
CA MET A 129 -3.33 -3.27 -13.06
C MET A 129 -4.08 -4.19 -12.10
N LYS A 130 -4.96 -5.08 -12.60
CA LYS A 130 -5.67 -6.06 -11.76
C LYS A 130 -4.67 -6.95 -11.02
N LYS A 131 -3.68 -7.49 -11.74
CA LYS A 131 -2.62 -8.31 -11.14
C LYS A 131 -1.86 -7.54 -10.06
N ASP A 132 -1.45 -6.32 -10.36
CA ASP A 132 -0.73 -5.47 -9.42
C ASP A 132 -1.54 -5.15 -8.15
N VAL A 133 -2.85 -4.93 -8.30
CA VAL A 133 -3.77 -4.73 -7.17
C VAL A 133 -3.88 -5.97 -6.30
N GLU A 134 -3.97 -7.16 -6.87
CA GLU A 134 -4.01 -8.41 -6.08
C GLU A 134 -2.69 -8.65 -5.34
N GLU A 135 -1.55 -8.37 -5.98
CA GLU A 135 -0.25 -8.40 -5.29
C GLU A 135 -0.17 -7.40 -4.13
N MET A 136 -0.72 -6.19 -4.31
CA MET A 136 -0.80 -5.19 -3.25
C MET A 136 -1.66 -5.67 -2.06
N LYS A 137 -2.83 -6.24 -2.34
CA LYS A 137 -3.72 -6.79 -1.31
C LYS A 137 -3.05 -7.92 -0.52
N ALA A 138 -2.38 -8.84 -1.21
CA ALA A 138 -1.67 -9.94 -0.56
C ALA A 138 -0.53 -9.40 0.35
N ALA A 139 0.18 -8.37 -0.09
CA ALA A 139 1.19 -7.71 0.71
C ALA A 139 0.59 -7.02 1.95
N HIS A 140 -0.55 -6.33 1.80
CA HIS A 140 -1.29 -5.74 2.93
C HIS A 140 -1.72 -6.79 3.94
N GLU A 141 -2.29 -7.90 3.48
CA GLU A 141 -2.72 -9.00 4.36
C GLU A 141 -1.54 -9.59 5.14
N LYS A 142 -0.41 -9.85 4.46
CA LYS A 142 0.81 -10.32 5.11
C LYS A 142 1.30 -9.34 6.18
N MET A 143 1.30 -8.04 5.89
CA MET A 143 1.69 -7.02 6.87
C MET A 143 0.74 -6.95 8.06
N MET A 144 -0.57 -7.13 7.85
CA MET A 144 -1.53 -7.18 8.96
C MET A 144 -1.33 -8.41 9.84
N GLN A 145 -0.93 -9.55 9.27
CA GLN A 145 -0.53 -10.72 10.05
C GLN A 145 0.75 -10.46 10.85
N GLU A 146 1.71 -9.76 10.25
CA GLU A 146 2.95 -9.35 10.92
C GLU A 146 2.67 -8.35 12.06
N HIS A 147 1.75 -7.39 11.88
CA HIS A 147 1.30 -6.51 12.96
C HIS A 147 0.66 -7.28 14.12
N ALA A 148 -0.18 -8.28 13.83
CA ALA A 148 -0.76 -9.11 14.89
C ALA A 148 0.31 -9.86 15.71
N GLN A 149 1.42 -10.26 15.07
CA GLN A 149 2.57 -10.84 15.78
C GLN A 149 3.33 -9.78 16.58
N ILE A 150 3.55 -8.58 16.02
CA ILE A 150 4.18 -7.45 16.72
C ILE A 150 3.38 -7.08 17.98
N ASP A 151 2.05 -7.04 17.90
CA ASP A 151 1.17 -6.78 19.05
C ASP A 151 1.35 -7.82 20.16
N ALA A 152 1.48 -9.08 19.80
CA ALA A 152 1.76 -10.15 20.76
C ALA A 152 3.15 -9.98 21.39
N ASP A 153 4.13 -9.56 20.60
CA ASP A 153 5.49 -9.30 21.06
C ASP A 153 5.55 -8.06 21.98
N HIS A 154 4.80 -7.00 21.68
CA HIS A 154 4.66 -5.83 22.56
C HIS A 154 4.12 -6.22 23.95
N LYS A 155 3.13 -7.12 24.02
CA LYS A 155 2.62 -7.64 25.31
C LYS A 155 3.70 -8.40 26.08
N LYS A 156 4.46 -9.27 25.41
CA LYS A 156 5.57 -9.99 26.03
C LYS A 156 6.68 -9.04 26.48
N PHE A 157 6.95 -8.00 25.69
CA PHE A 157 7.89 -6.95 26.04
C PHE A 157 7.47 -6.27 27.35
N ASP A 158 6.19 -5.95 27.50
CA ASP A 158 5.64 -5.34 28.71
C ASP A 158 5.79 -6.23 29.95
N GLU A 159 5.53 -7.53 29.80
CA GLU A 159 5.73 -8.51 30.88
C GLU A 159 7.20 -8.58 31.30
N MET A 160 8.11 -8.67 30.33
CA MET A 160 9.55 -8.69 30.60
C MET A 160 10.02 -7.38 31.26
N ALA A 161 9.52 -6.23 30.80
CA ALA A 161 9.84 -4.92 31.34
C ALA A 161 9.35 -4.77 32.80
N ALA A 162 8.13 -5.24 33.08
CA ALA A 162 7.58 -5.26 34.43
C ALA A 162 8.37 -6.18 35.36
N ALA A 163 8.75 -7.38 34.89
CA ALA A 163 9.57 -8.31 35.66
C ALA A 163 10.95 -7.71 36.01
N ALA A 164 11.60 -7.07 35.04
CA ALA A 164 12.88 -6.38 35.23
C ALA A 164 12.78 -5.21 36.24
N ALA A 165 11.63 -4.55 36.34
CA ALA A 165 11.37 -3.54 37.36
C ALA A 165 11.20 -4.14 38.77
N GLN A 166 10.54 -5.30 38.89
CA GLN A 166 10.25 -5.97 40.17
C GLN A 166 11.46 -6.69 40.78
N THR A 167 12.42 -7.16 39.98
CA THR A 167 13.62 -7.85 40.51
C THR A 167 14.46 -6.93 41.40
N GLN A 168 14.37 -5.61 41.21
CA GLN A 168 15.07 -4.61 42.04
C GLN A 168 14.40 -4.33 43.39
N THR A 169 13.06 -4.33 43.49
CA THR A 169 12.38 -4.12 44.78
C THR A 169 12.70 -5.22 45.78
N GLN A 170 12.86 -6.46 45.30
CA GLN A 170 13.21 -7.59 46.16
C GLN A 170 14.71 -7.64 46.52
N ALA A 171 15.61 -7.26 45.60
CA ALA A 171 17.05 -7.20 45.87
C ALA A 171 17.42 -6.04 46.82
N ALA A 172 16.83 -4.85 46.63
CA ALA A 172 17.03 -3.70 47.51
C ALA A 172 16.47 -3.91 48.93
N ALA A 173 15.40 -4.71 49.08
CA ALA A 173 14.83 -5.07 50.38
C ALA A 173 15.68 -6.12 51.14
N LYS A 174 16.41 -6.99 50.44
CA LYS A 174 17.29 -8.01 51.05
C LYS A 174 18.67 -7.46 51.45
N GLY A 175 19.17 -6.40 50.82
CA GLY A 175 20.45 -5.76 51.15
C GLY A 175 20.41 -4.77 52.33
N LYS A 176 19.25 -4.58 52.98
CA LYS A 176 19.05 -3.69 54.14
C LYS A 176 18.86 -4.44 55.48
N LYS A 177 19.13 -5.75 55.54
CA LYS A 177 19.12 -6.53 56.79
C LYS A 177 20.52 -6.80 57.28
#